data_AF-A0A7Z2KUN6-F1
#
_entry.id   AF-A0A7Z2KUN6-F1
#
_cell.length_a   1.000
_cell.length_b   1.000
_cell.length_c   1.000
_cell.angle_alpha   90.00
_cell.angle_beta   90.00
_cell.angle_gamma   90.00
#
_symmetry.space_group_name_H-M   'P 1'
#
loop_
_entity.id
_entity.type
_entity.pdbx_description
1 polymer ?
#
loop_
_entity_poly.entity_id
_entity_poly.type
_entity_poly.pdbx_seq_one_letter_code
_entity_poly.pdbx_strand_id
1 'polypeptide(L)'
;MKYTALIFAMTAALGTASFAHAEEMDPAALKNAYDMGRNSVGLINHCVDKGFLKADSTENAKKMNDFIKGMPGPVDKSDGDKIEAQGRKGEMFMNGEYQKLEGNLPPTLSLKEWCEQADQGMRNGLKQVGL
;
A
#
# COMPACT_ATOMS: atom_id res chain seq x y z
N MET A 1 2.67 47.17 43.42
CA MET A 1 2.10 45.82 43.28
C MET A 1 3.25 44.83 43.42
N LYS A 2 3.32 44.11 44.53
CA LYS A 2 4.44 43.23 44.88
C LYS A 2 3.91 42.09 45.78
N TYR A 3 4.02 40.86 45.24
CA TYR A 3 4.07 39.54 45.88
C TYR A 3 2.88 39.16 46.81
N THR A 4 2.29 37.97 46.73
CA THR A 4 2.90 36.75 47.27
C THR A 4 2.04 35.50 46.97
N ALA A 5 2.75 34.40 46.64
CA ALA A 5 2.42 32.97 46.80
C ALA A 5 1.33 32.31 45.92
N LEU A 6 1.78 31.82 44.76
CA LEU A 6 1.35 30.54 44.20
C LEU A 6 1.99 29.41 45.02
N ILE A 7 1.17 28.54 45.61
CA ILE A 7 1.60 27.21 46.04
C ILE A 7 0.79 26.22 45.21
N PHE A 8 1.36 25.77 44.09
CA PHE A 8 0.86 24.62 43.37
C PHE A 8 1.63 23.41 43.87
N ALA A 9 0.98 22.58 44.68
CA ALA A 9 1.55 21.34 45.17
C ALA A 9 1.76 20.39 43.99
N MET A 10 3.03 20.07 43.70
CA MET A 10 3.41 18.96 42.83
C MET A 10 3.10 17.65 43.55
N THR A 11 1.98 17.01 43.22
CA THR A 11 1.82 15.57 43.44
C THR A 11 2.34 14.84 42.22
N ALA A 12 3.57 14.34 42.34
CA ALA A 12 4.11 13.31 41.48
C ALA A 12 3.34 12.00 41.76
N ALA A 13 2.48 11.60 40.83
CA ALA A 13 2.02 10.22 40.72
C ALA A 13 2.79 9.57 39.56
N LEU A 14 3.98 9.05 39.87
CA LEU A 14 4.61 7.99 39.08
C LEU A 14 3.83 6.70 39.38
N GLY A 15 3.26 6.07 38.37
CA GLY A 15 2.47 4.85 38.58
C GLY A 15 1.90 4.21 37.33
N THR A 16 2.79 3.78 36.43
CA THR A 16 2.68 2.56 35.62
C THR A 16 1.35 2.24 34.93
N ALA A 17 1.25 2.63 33.65
CA ALA A 17 0.68 1.79 32.60
C ALA A 17 1.00 2.43 31.24
N SER A 18 2.24 2.24 30.79
CA SER A 18 2.55 2.32 29.37
C SER A 18 1.83 1.16 28.67
N PHE A 19 0.57 1.36 28.30
CA PHE A 19 -0.02 0.66 27.17
C PHE A 19 -0.01 1.65 26.02
N ALA A 20 1.14 1.73 25.34
CA ALA A 20 1.06 1.99 23.91
C ALA A 20 0.26 0.80 23.37
N HIS A 21 -1.06 0.95 23.25
CA HIS A 21 -1.86 0.04 22.47
C HIS A 21 -1.24 0.08 21.08
N ALA A 22 -0.57 -1.00 20.69
CA ALA A 22 -0.40 -1.28 19.28
C ALA A 22 -1.83 -1.40 18.76
N GLU A 23 -2.38 -0.31 18.21
CA GLU A 23 -3.64 -0.36 17.50
C GLU A 23 -3.44 -1.40 16.40
N GLU A 24 -4.09 -2.55 16.56
CA GLU A 24 -4.13 -3.55 15.49
C GLU A 24 -4.68 -2.84 14.27
N MET A 25 -3.98 -2.94 13.13
CA MET A 25 -4.45 -2.30 11.92
C MET A 25 -5.85 -2.82 11.58
N ASP A 26 -6.73 -1.89 11.22
CA ASP A 26 -8.10 -2.20 10.81
C ASP A 26 -8.10 -3.31 9.75
N PRO A 27 -8.81 -4.45 9.99
CA PRO A 27 -8.85 -5.56 9.05
C PRO A 27 -9.32 -5.17 7.64
N ALA A 28 -10.24 -4.19 7.53
CA ALA A 28 -10.69 -3.70 6.22
C ALA A 28 -9.59 -2.91 5.50
N ALA A 29 -8.83 -2.08 6.21
CA ALA A 29 -7.65 -1.41 5.67
C ALA A 29 -6.59 -2.42 5.20
N LEU A 30 -6.34 -3.48 5.98
CA LEU A 30 -5.42 -4.57 5.60
C LEU A 30 -5.87 -5.31 4.35
N LYS A 31 -7.15 -5.68 4.25
CA LYS A 31 -7.72 -6.30 3.05
C LYS A 31 -7.57 -5.39 1.83
N ASN A 32 -7.92 -4.10 1.97
CA ASN A 32 -7.81 -3.14 0.88
C ASN A 32 -6.36 -2.99 0.40
N ALA A 33 -5.39 -2.89 1.31
CA ALA A 33 -3.98 -2.81 0.97
C ALA A 33 -3.50 -4.08 0.23
N TYR A 34 -3.91 -5.26 0.70
CA TYR A 34 -3.59 -6.53 0.06
C TYR A 34 -4.21 -6.61 -1.35
N ASP A 35 -5.50 -6.29 -1.49
CA ASP A 35 -6.21 -6.31 -2.76
C ASP A 35 -5.60 -5.34 -3.77
N MET A 36 -5.25 -4.12 -3.34
CA MET A 36 -4.51 -3.16 -4.16
C MET A 36 -3.11 -3.67 -4.56
N GLY A 37 -2.42 -4.34 -3.65
CA GLY A 37 -1.15 -5.01 -3.91
C GLY A 37 -1.28 -6.09 -5.00
N ARG A 38 -2.29 -6.95 -4.89
CA ARG A 38 -2.60 -7.99 -5.89
C ARG A 38 -2.96 -7.40 -7.25
N ASN A 39 -3.78 -6.35 -7.29
CA ASN A 39 -4.10 -5.66 -8.54
C ASN A 39 -2.84 -5.04 -9.17
N SER A 40 -1.97 -4.43 -8.36
CA SER A 40 -0.70 -3.86 -8.82
C SER A 40 0.24 -4.93 -9.41
N VAL A 41 0.33 -6.11 -8.79
CA VAL A 41 1.06 -7.25 -9.37
C VAL A 41 0.49 -7.61 -10.74
N GLY A 42 -0.84 -7.67 -10.86
CA GLY A 42 -1.51 -7.90 -12.14
C GLY A 42 -1.16 -6.84 -13.19
N LEU A 43 -1.26 -5.55 -12.84
CA LEU A 43 -0.96 -4.44 -13.75
C LEU A 43 0.52 -4.42 -14.18
N ILE A 44 1.45 -4.73 -13.29
CA ILE A 44 2.87 -4.87 -13.66
C ILE A 44 3.07 -6.05 -14.62
N ASN A 45 2.40 -7.20 -14.40
CA ASN A 45 2.42 -8.28 -15.37
C ASN A 45 1.83 -7.86 -16.73
N HIS A 46 0.77 -7.06 -16.75
CA HIS A 46 0.23 -6.49 -17.98
C HIS A 46 1.26 -5.65 -18.75
N CYS A 47 2.02 -4.83 -18.03
CA CYS A 47 3.11 -4.03 -18.59
C CYS A 47 4.27 -4.90 -19.13
N VAL A 48 4.59 -6.02 -18.46
CA VAL A 48 5.58 -7.01 -18.93
C VAL A 48 5.08 -7.75 -20.16
N ASP A 49 3.82 -8.21 -20.16
CA ASP A 49 3.19 -8.90 -21.28
C ASP A 49 3.15 -8.02 -22.55
N LYS A 50 3.02 -6.69 -22.39
CA LYS A 50 3.12 -5.71 -23.49
C LYS A 50 4.56 -5.37 -23.91
N GLY A 51 5.58 -5.84 -23.18
CA GLY A 51 6.99 -5.56 -23.46
C GLY A 51 7.48 -4.18 -23.02
N PHE A 52 6.73 -3.47 -22.16
CA PHE A 52 7.14 -2.17 -21.63
C PHE A 52 8.10 -2.30 -20.45
N LEU A 53 7.97 -3.38 -19.69
CA LEU A 53 8.81 -3.68 -18.53
C LEU A 53 9.52 -5.03 -18.69
N LYS A 54 10.54 -5.24 -17.87
CA LYS A 54 11.29 -6.50 -17.78
C LYS A 54 10.64 -7.43 -16.75
N ALA A 55 10.94 -8.73 -16.84
CA ALA A 55 10.37 -9.73 -15.93
C ALA A 55 10.70 -9.49 -14.44
N ASP A 56 11.82 -8.83 -14.12
CA ASP A 56 12.18 -8.48 -12.74
C ASP A 56 11.21 -7.46 -12.10
N SER A 57 10.47 -6.68 -12.90
CA SER A 57 9.39 -5.82 -12.41
C SER A 57 8.29 -6.62 -11.74
N THR A 58 7.91 -7.77 -12.29
CA THR A 58 6.93 -8.68 -11.67
C THR A 58 7.42 -9.20 -10.32
N GLU A 59 8.72 -9.52 -10.21
CA GLU A 59 9.32 -9.98 -8.95
C GLU A 59 9.27 -8.88 -7.88
N ASN A 60 9.58 -7.63 -8.24
CA ASN A 60 9.47 -6.50 -7.32
C ASN A 60 8.04 -6.27 -6.84
N ALA A 61 7.06 -6.33 -7.74
CA ALA A 61 5.66 -6.21 -7.36
C ALA A 61 5.22 -7.32 -6.38
N LYS A 62 5.67 -8.56 -6.61
CA LYS A 62 5.40 -9.69 -5.70
C LYS A 62 6.03 -9.47 -4.32
N LYS A 63 7.28 -9.01 -4.25
CA LYS A 63 7.95 -8.69 -2.98
C LYS A 63 7.16 -7.67 -2.15
N MET A 64 6.65 -6.61 -2.78
CA MET A 64 5.84 -5.61 -2.09
C MET A 64 4.52 -6.21 -1.58
N ASN A 65 3.86 -7.02 -2.40
CA ASN A 65 2.62 -7.68 -1.98
C ASN A 65 2.88 -8.69 -0.84
N ASP A 66 4.01 -9.40 -0.85
CA ASP A 66 4.41 -10.30 0.23
C ASP A 66 4.74 -9.54 1.52
N PHE A 67 5.33 -8.35 1.42
CA PHE A 67 5.50 -7.46 2.55
C PHE A 67 4.15 -7.07 3.19
N ILE A 68 3.15 -6.66 2.39
CA ILE A 68 1.80 -6.35 2.87
C ILE A 68 1.16 -7.59 3.52
N LYS A 69 1.28 -8.76 2.88
CA LYS A 69 0.78 -10.05 3.39
C LYS A 69 1.39 -10.43 4.76
N GLY A 70 2.60 -9.95 5.05
CA GLY A 70 3.33 -10.20 6.29
C GLY A 70 3.11 -9.17 7.39
N MET A 71 2.32 -8.12 7.15
CA MET A 71 2.00 -7.14 8.20
C MET A 71 1.19 -7.78 9.33
N PRO A 72 1.37 -7.32 10.60
CA PRO A 72 0.59 -7.82 11.73
C PRO A 72 -0.91 -7.59 11.54
N GLY A 73 -1.70 -8.62 11.81
CA GLY A 73 -3.17 -8.59 11.75
C GLY A 73 -3.78 -9.61 10.77
N PRO A 74 -5.11 -9.81 10.83
CA PRO A 74 -5.80 -10.75 9.94
C PRO A 74 -5.97 -10.14 8.54
N VAL A 75 -5.05 -10.45 7.64
CA VAL A 75 -5.17 -10.09 6.21
C VAL A 75 -6.08 -11.10 5.51
N ASP A 76 -7.29 -10.69 5.11
CA ASP A 76 -8.15 -11.47 4.22
C ASP A 76 -7.55 -11.50 2.81
N LYS A 77 -7.39 -12.71 2.26
CA LYS A 77 -6.70 -12.99 0.98
C LYS A 77 -7.61 -13.62 -0.05
N SER A 78 -8.89 -13.81 0.28
CA SER A 78 -9.85 -14.63 -0.47
C SER A 78 -10.01 -14.23 -1.93
N ASP A 79 -9.97 -12.93 -2.23
CA ASP A 79 -10.14 -12.40 -3.59
C ASP A 79 -8.83 -12.22 -4.37
N GLY A 80 -7.67 -12.42 -3.73
CA GLY A 80 -6.39 -11.94 -4.23
C GLY A 80 -6.02 -12.44 -5.64
N ASP A 81 -6.31 -13.69 -5.97
CA ASP A 81 -6.00 -14.27 -7.30
C ASP A 81 -6.93 -13.73 -8.39
N LYS A 82 -8.20 -13.53 -8.05
CA LYS A 82 -9.19 -12.92 -8.95
C LYS A 82 -8.79 -11.48 -9.26
N ILE A 83 -8.36 -10.73 -8.26
CA ILE A 83 -7.96 -9.32 -8.38
C ILE A 83 -6.67 -9.17 -9.19
N GLU A 84 -5.67 -10.03 -8.95
CA GLU A 84 -4.45 -10.08 -9.78
C GLU A 84 -4.79 -10.38 -11.25
N ALA A 85 -5.71 -11.32 -11.49
CA ALA A 85 -6.14 -11.66 -12.85
C ALA A 85 -6.84 -10.49 -13.56
N GLN A 86 -7.58 -9.64 -12.84
CA GLN A 86 -8.13 -8.40 -13.42
C GLN A 86 -7.03 -7.38 -13.73
N GLY A 87 -6.07 -7.20 -12.81
CA GLY A 87 -4.90 -6.35 -13.06
C GLY A 87 -4.14 -6.76 -14.32
N ARG A 88 -3.97 -8.08 -14.55
CA ARG A 88 -3.28 -8.58 -15.76
C ARG A 88 -4.02 -8.26 -17.07
N LYS A 89 -5.34 -8.03 -17.02
CA LYS A 89 -6.13 -7.53 -18.16
C LYS A 89 -6.01 -6.02 -18.38
N GLY A 90 -5.18 -5.33 -17.59
CA GLY A 90 -5.04 -3.88 -17.61
C GLY A 90 -6.23 -3.18 -16.95
N GLU A 91 -6.85 -3.79 -15.94
CA GLU A 91 -8.02 -3.24 -15.24
C GLU A 91 -7.68 -2.88 -13.80
N MET A 92 -8.11 -1.69 -13.38
CA MET A 92 -7.98 -1.18 -12.02
C MET A 92 -9.35 -0.98 -11.40
N PHE A 93 -9.46 -1.19 -10.09
CA PHE A 93 -10.70 -0.96 -9.36
C PHE A 93 -10.84 0.54 -9.07
N MET A 94 -11.83 1.18 -9.67
CA MET A 94 -12.13 2.60 -9.54
C MET A 94 -13.63 2.79 -9.37
N ASN A 95 -14.04 3.65 -8.43
CA ASN A 95 -15.45 4.01 -8.23
C ASN A 95 -16.41 2.82 -8.05
N GLY A 96 -15.95 1.71 -7.46
CA GLY A 96 -16.77 0.52 -7.21
C GLY A 96 -16.82 -0.50 -8.36
N GLU A 97 -16.09 -0.28 -9.45
CA GLU A 97 -16.05 -1.19 -10.60
C GLU A 97 -14.63 -1.33 -11.19
N TYR A 98 -14.43 -2.37 -12.01
CA TYR A 98 -13.19 -2.53 -12.76
C TYR A 98 -13.25 -1.74 -14.06
N GLN A 99 -12.27 -0.86 -14.25
CA GLN A 99 -12.17 -0.03 -15.45
C GLN A 99 -10.81 -0.24 -16.12
N LYS A 100 -10.76 -0.06 -17.45
CA LYS A 100 -9.52 -0.16 -18.22
C LYS A 100 -8.58 0.98 -17.84
N LEU A 101 -7.36 0.64 -17.44
CA LEU A 101 -6.31 1.60 -17.10
C LEU A 101 -6.06 2.57 -18.25
N GLU A 102 -5.76 2.04 -19.44
CA GLU A 102 -5.36 2.84 -20.61
C GLU A 102 -6.42 3.88 -21.02
N GLY A 103 -7.70 3.58 -20.86
CA GLY A 103 -8.80 4.51 -21.13
C GLY A 103 -9.02 5.58 -20.07
N ASN A 104 -8.39 5.44 -18.89
CA ASN A 104 -8.51 6.35 -17.75
C ASN A 104 -7.22 7.12 -17.46
N LEU A 105 -6.18 6.96 -18.29
CA LEU A 105 -4.95 7.74 -18.15
C LEU A 105 -5.19 9.21 -18.56
N PRO A 106 -4.51 10.17 -17.93
CA PRO A 106 -4.47 11.54 -18.43
C PRO A 106 -4.02 11.57 -19.90
N PRO A 107 -4.53 12.49 -20.74
CA PRO A 107 -4.17 12.56 -22.16
C PRO A 107 -2.66 12.75 -22.42
N THR A 108 -1.91 13.22 -21.43
CA THR A 108 -0.47 13.47 -21.49
C THR A 108 0.38 12.28 -21.03
N LEU A 109 -0.24 11.16 -20.64
CA LEU A 109 0.45 10.01 -20.08
C LEU A 109 0.13 8.76 -20.90
N SER A 110 1.12 8.26 -21.62
CA SER A 110 0.98 6.98 -22.31
C SER A 110 0.97 5.81 -21.33
N LEU A 111 0.42 4.67 -21.77
CA LEU A 111 0.47 3.44 -20.98
C LEU A 111 1.91 2.99 -20.68
N LYS A 112 2.85 3.19 -21.62
CA LYS A 112 4.26 2.87 -21.41
C LYS A 112 4.87 3.71 -20.29
N GLU A 113 4.66 5.03 -20.32
CA GLU A 113 5.16 5.94 -19.28
C GLU A 113 4.52 5.63 -17.92
N TRP A 114 3.22 5.30 -17.89
CA TRP A 114 2.57 4.85 -16.67
C TRP A 114 3.22 3.58 -16.11
N CYS A 115 3.50 2.58 -16.96
CA CYS A 115 4.16 1.33 -16.55
C CYS A 115 5.55 1.59 -15.97
N GLU A 116 6.34 2.45 -16.61
CA GLU A 116 7.68 2.83 -16.14
C GLU A 116 7.62 3.56 -14.79
N GLN A 117 6.66 4.48 -14.61
CA GLN A 117 6.44 5.18 -13.35
C GLN A 117 5.98 4.22 -12.25
N ALA A 118 5.08 3.28 -12.56
CA ALA A 118 4.61 2.28 -11.62
C ALA A 118 5.74 1.36 -11.14
N ASP A 119 6.61 0.89 -12.05
CA ASP A 119 7.79 0.10 -11.70
C ASP A 119 8.77 0.90 -10.83
N GLN A 120 9.04 2.16 -11.18
CA GLN A 120 9.90 3.02 -10.39
C GLN A 120 9.34 3.27 -8.98
N GLY A 121 8.03 3.53 -8.89
CA GLY A 121 7.31 3.66 -7.62
C GLY A 121 7.44 2.41 -6.77
N MET A 122 7.25 1.23 -7.37
CA MET A 122 7.40 -0.06 -6.71
C MET A 122 8.82 -0.26 -6.15
N ARG A 123 9.85 -0.01 -6.96
CA ARG A 123 11.27 -0.11 -6.54
C ARG A 123 11.61 0.85 -5.42
N ASN A 124 11.07 2.07 -5.46
CA ASN A 124 11.28 3.05 -4.40
C ASN A 124 10.58 2.64 -3.10
N GLY A 125 9.37 2.10 -3.19
CA GLY A 125 8.65 1.56 -2.04
C GLY A 125 9.41 0.41 -1.38
N LEU A 126 9.93 -0.53 -2.16
CA LEU A 126 10.75 -1.64 -1.64
C LEU A 126 11.96 -1.13 -0.85
N LYS A 127 12.70 -0.16 -1.41
CA LYS A 127 13.84 0.47 -0.72
C LYS A 127 13.44 1.10 0.62
N GLN A 128 12.27 1.74 0.69
CA GLN A 128 11.78 2.36 1.93
C GLN A 128 11.47 1.35 3.03
N VAL A 129 11.06 0.13 2.65
CA VAL A 129 10.78 -0.96 3.60
C VAL A 129 11.96 -1.92 3.80
N GLY A 130 13.14 -1.59 3.24
CA GLY A 130 14.36 -2.36 3.39
C GLY A 130 14.45 -3.62 2.52
N LEU A 131 13.76 -3.64 1.36
CA LEU A 131 13.72 -4.75 0.39
C LEU A 131 14.30 -4.40 -0.97
#